data_AF-A0A109FC63-F1
#
_entry.id   AF-A0A109FC63-F1
#
_cell.length_a   1.000
_cell.length_b   1.000
_cell.length_c   1.000
_cell.angle_alpha   90.00
_cell.angle_beta   90.00
_cell.angle_gamma   90.00
#
_symmetry.space_group_name_H-M   'P 1'
#
loop_
_entity.id
_entity.type
_entity.pdbx_description
1 polymer ?
#
loop_
_entity_poly.entity_id
_entity_poly.type
_entity_poly.pdbx_seq_one_letter_code
_entity_poly.pdbx_strand_id
1 'polypeptide(L)'
;MQSFTTRHFSPLLVADELSVLRDAGSPTGKQLRDNDDFTVKVASNGSEVKVVFVVDEEAMEIAIKVPNEFPLAGVEVRDVRKVGVTDKQWRAWLLAMQQVITSQSAAIADAILLFKRNVTLHFEGVESCAICYSTVSTVDRSLPTKTCKTCSNKFHAGCLYKWFTTSHGSTCPLCRQVF
;
A
#
# COMPACT_ATOMS: atom_id res chain seq x y z
N MET A 1 2.65 2.97 -32.50
CA MET A 1 1.70 2.78 -31.37
C MET A 1 2.23 3.36 -30.08
N GLN A 2 3.38 2.91 -29.56
CA GLN A 2 3.93 3.41 -28.28
C GLN A 2 4.17 4.94 -28.26
N SER A 3 4.79 5.51 -29.30
CA SER A 3 5.04 6.97 -29.37
C SER A 3 3.76 7.82 -29.43
N PHE A 4 2.66 7.26 -29.94
CA PHE A 4 1.38 7.95 -30.03
C PHE A 4 0.71 8.02 -28.64
N THR A 5 0.70 6.91 -27.90
CA THR A 5 0.20 6.84 -26.53
C THR A 5 0.98 7.77 -25.60
N THR A 6 2.32 7.66 -25.59
CA THR A 6 3.21 8.49 -24.76
C THR A 6 3.02 9.99 -25.00
N ARG A 7 2.75 10.41 -26.24
CA ARG A 7 2.65 11.82 -26.58
C ARG A 7 1.27 12.42 -26.35
N HIS A 8 0.20 11.65 -26.57
CA HIS A 8 -1.17 12.19 -26.62
C HIS A 8 -2.07 11.71 -25.48
N PHE A 9 -1.82 10.52 -24.92
CA PHE A 9 -2.69 9.93 -23.89
C PHE A 9 -2.04 9.93 -22.52
N SER A 10 -0.77 9.53 -22.43
CA SER A 10 -0.06 9.41 -21.15
C SER A 10 -0.09 10.70 -20.32
N PRO A 11 0.16 11.90 -20.87
CA PRO A 11 0.11 13.14 -20.09
C PRO A 11 -1.28 13.43 -19.51
N LEU A 12 -2.35 13.11 -20.24
CA LEU A 12 -3.73 13.32 -19.79
C LEU A 12 -4.10 12.34 -18.67
N LEU A 13 -3.76 11.06 -18.85
CA LEU A 13 -4.03 10.01 -17.86
C LEU A 13 -3.23 10.23 -16.57
N VAL A 14 -1.97 10.64 -16.68
CA VAL A 14 -1.13 10.98 -15.52
C VAL A 14 -1.67 12.22 -14.82
N ALA A 15 -2.08 13.26 -15.56
CA ALA A 15 -2.66 14.46 -14.96
C ALA A 15 -3.96 14.14 -14.21
N ASP A 16 -4.83 13.31 -14.79
CA ASP A 16 -6.08 12.88 -14.17
C ASP A 16 -5.83 12.08 -12.88
N GLU A 17 -5.00 11.03 -12.95
CA GLU A 17 -4.65 10.18 -11.80
C GLU A 17 -4.03 11.00 -10.64
N LEU A 18 -3.14 11.95 -10.97
CA LEU A 18 -2.47 12.78 -9.98
C LEU A 18 -3.31 13.99 -9.53
N SER A 19 -4.37 14.34 -10.24
CA SER A 19 -5.26 15.45 -9.85
C SER A 19 -5.93 15.17 -8.50
N VAL A 20 -6.31 13.91 -8.24
CA VAL A 20 -6.91 13.46 -6.99
C VAL A 20 -5.98 13.70 -5.79
N LEU A 21 -4.67 13.51 -5.98
CA LEU A 21 -3.67 13.77 -4.93
C LEU A 21 -3.49 15.27 -4.66
N ARG A 22 -3.69 16.11 -5.68
CA ARG A 22 -3.55 17.57 -5.58
C ARG A 22 -4.80 18.23 -5.00
N ASP A 23 -5.98 17.67 -5.25
CA ASP A 23 -7.25 18.21 -4.77
C ASP A 23 -7.45 17.93 -3.27
N ALA A 24 -7.15 18.95 -2.44
CA ALA A 24 -7.36 18.90 -1.00
C ALA A 24 -8.85 18.92 -0.59
N GLY A 25 -9.76 19.31 -1.49
CA GLY A 25 -11.20 19.37 -1.23
C GLY A 25 -11.89 18.02 -1.37
N SER A 26 -11.32 17.11 -2.18
CA SER A 26 -11.85 15.76 -2.39
C SER A 26 -11.86 14.92 -1.10
N PRO A 27 -12.76 13.92 -0.97
CA PRO A 27 -12.76 13.01 0.19
C PRO A 27 -11.41 12.34 0.43
N THR A 28 -10.77 11.87 -0.64
CA THR A 28 -9.44 11.27 -0.61
C THR A 28 -8.37 12.28 -0.20
N GLY A 29 -8.40 13.49 -0.76
CA GLY A 29 -7.46 14.56 -0.45
C GLY A 29 -7.53 15.00 1.01
N LYS A 30 -8.72 14.98 1.62
CA LYS A 30 -8.93 15.20 3.05
C LYS A 30 -8.33 14.07 3.89
N GLN A 31 -8.57 12.81 3.53
CA GLN A 31 -7.97 11.66 4.24
C GLN A 31 -6.45 11.65 4.17
N LEU A 32 -5.87 12.07 3.04
CA LEU A 32 -4.41 12.18 2.93
C LEU A 32 -3.83 13.29 3.82
N ARG A 33 -4.63 14.26 4.25
CA ARG A 33 -4.23 15.46 5.02
C ARG A 33 -4.97 15.59 6.35
N ASP A 34 -5.48 14.49 6.88
CA ASP A 34 -6.22 14.47 8.15
C ASP A 34 -5.30 14.59 9.39
N ASN A 35 -3.98 14.50 9.20
CA ASN A 35 -2.95 14.68 10.21
C ASN A 35 -1.68 15.29 9.62
N ASP A 36 -0.87 15.92 10.47
CA ASP A 36 0.36 16.63 10.08
C ASP A 36 1.55 15.67 9.86
N ASP A 37 1.48 14.46 10.42
CA ASP A 37 2.55 13.46 10.34
C ASP A 37 2.66 12.81 8.95
N PHE A 38 1.67 13.01 8.07
CA PHE A 38 1.64 12.41 6.74
C PHE A 38 1.58 13.47 5.64
N THR A 39 2.54 13.45 4.73
CA THR A 39 2.66 14.41 3.63
C THR A 39 2.80 13.72 2.29
N VAL A 40 2.02 14.16 1.31
CA VAL A 40 2.11 13.73 -0.10
C VAL A 40 2.51 14.91 -0.98
N LYS A 41 3.59 14.77 -1.74
CA LYS A 41 4.08 15.77 -2.68
C LYS A 41 4.13 15.19 -4.09
N VAL A 42 3.47 15.84 -5.03
CA VAL A 42 3.50 15.46 -6.45
C VAL A 42 4.52 16.35 -7.16
N ALA A 43 5.44 15.74 -7.92
CA ALA A 43 6.39 16.48 -8.73
C ALA A 43 5.67 17.38 -9.76
N SER A 44 6.23 18.55 -10.04
CA SER A 44 5.62 19.52 -10.96
C SER A 44 5.41 18.96 -12.37
N ASN A 45 6.33 18.11 -12.83
CA ASN A 45 6.25 17.39 -14.10
C ASN A 45 5.36 16.14 -14.07
N GLY A 46 4.78 15.78 -12.91
CA GLY A 46 3.91 14.62 -12.75
C GLY A 46 4.61 13.26 -12.88
N SER A 47 5.95 13.20 -12.89
CA SER A 47 6.67 11.92 -13.07
C SER A 47 6.84 11.13 -11.78
N GLU A 48 6.64 11.78 -10.63
CA GLU A 48 6.92 11.19 -9.32
C GLU A 48 5.99 11.76 -8.24
N VAL A 49 5.62 10.89 -7.30
CA VAL A 49 4.95 11.26 -6.05
C VAL A 49 5.84 10.84 -4.89
N LYS A 50 6.21 11.79 -4.04
CA LYS A 50 6.92 11.53 -2.78
C LYS A 50 5.92 11.49 -1.63
N VAL A 51 5.98 10.44 -0.84
CA VAL A 51 5.19 10.29 0.39
C VAL A 51 6.15 10.27 1.57
N VAL A 52 5.83 11.07 2.59
CA VAL A 52 6.61 11.19 3.82
C VAL A 52 5.68 10.95 5.00
N PHE A 53 6.10 10.10 5.92
CA PHE A 53 5.45 9.89 7.21
C PHE A 53 6.45 10.13 8.34
N VAL A 54 6.11 10.95 9.32
CA VAL A 54 6.99 11.29 10.45
C VAL A 54 6.60 10.43 11.65
N VAL A 55 7.59 9.76 12.24
CA VAL A 55 7.44 8.93 13.46
C VAL A 55 8.58 9.26 14.39
N ASP A 56 8.27 9.69 15.62
CA ASP A 56 9.28 10.05 16.63
C ASP A 56 10.38 10.96 16.05
N GLU A 57 9.98 12.00 15.31
CA GLU A 57 10.85 12.97 14.62
C GLU A 57 11.68 12.41 13.43
N GLU A 58 11.58 11.12 13.16
CA GLU A 58 12.24 10.47 12.02
C GLU A 58 11.30 10.36 10.82
N ALA A 59 11.81 10.69 9.63
CA ALA A 59 11.03 10.64 8.40
C ALA A 59 11.15 9.29 7.68
N MET A 60 10.03 8.57 7.57
CA MET A 60 9.84 7.43 6.67
C MET A 60 9.41 7.92 5.29
N GLU A 61 10.04 7.42 4.23
CA GLU A 61 9.83 7.92 2.87
C GLU A 61 9.66 6.78 1.84
N ILE A 62 8.75 7.00 0.91
CA ILE A 62 8.61 6.21 -0.33
C ILE A 62 8.44 7.15 -1.53
N ALA A 63 8.81 6.65 -2.71
CA ALA A 63 8.59 7.35 -3.98
C ALA A 63 7.77 6.47 -4.93
N ILE A 64 6.79 7.06 -5.60
CA ILE A 64 5.99 6.40 -6.63
C ILE A 64 6.35 7.04 -7.95
N LYS A 65 7.00 6.28 -8.83
CA LYS A 65 7.42 6.75 -10.15
C LYS A 65 6.37 6.39 -11.19
N VAL A 66 5.86 7.41 -11.86
CA VAL A 66 4.90 7.28 -12.95
C VAL A 66 5.66 7.37 -14.28
N PRO A 67 5.71 6.29 -15.10
CA PRO A 67 6.44 6.32 -16.36
C PRO A 67 5.73 7.18 -17.40
N ASN A 68 6.50 7.74 -18.34
CA ASN A 68 5.96 8.53 -19.45
C ASN A 68 5.13 7.67 -20.41
N GLU A 69 5.36 6.36 -20.41
CA GLU A 69 4.62 5.38 -21.22
C GLU A 69 3.34 4.89 -20.52
N PHE A 70 2.95 5.44 -19.36
CA PHE A 70 1.72 5.06 -18.66
C PHE A 70 0.50 5.13 -19.60
N PRO A 71 -0.38 4.11 -19.65
CA PRO A 71 -0.42 2.90 -18.84
C PRO A 71 0.31 1.68 -19.45
N LEU A 72 1.04 1.85 -20.56
CA LEU A 72 1.77 0.75 -21.21
C LEU A 72 2.95 0.26 -20.37
N ALA A 73 3.59 1.17 -19.64
CA ALA A 73 4.52 0.84 -18.56
C ALA A 73 3.84 1.03 -17.20
N GLY A 74 4.08 0.08 -16.30
CA GLY A 74 3.53 0.12 -14.95
C GLY A 74 4.19 1.18 -14.09
N VAL A 75 3.41 1.79 -13.20
CA VAL A 75 3.89 2.65 -12.12
C VAL A 75 4.75 1.81 -11.16
N GLU A 76 5.85 2.37 -10.68
CA GLU A 76 6.82 1.69 -9.81
C GLU A 76 6.82 2.31 -8.41
N VAL A 77 6.64 1.49 -7.36
CA VAL A 77 6.81 1.90 -5.96
C VAL A 77 8.24 1.64 -5.52
N ARG A 78 8.95 2.69 -5.09
CA ARG A 78 10.36 2.67 -4.72
C ARG A 78 10.54 2.90 -3.22
N ASP A 79 11.45 2.11 -2.65
CA ASP A 79 12.03 2.34 -1.33
C ASP A 79 12.88 3.63 -1.35
N VAL A 80 12.70 4.49 -0.35
CA VAL A 80 13.56 5.67 -0.13
C VAL A 80 14.17 5.63 1.27
N ARG A 81 13.34 5.55 2.31
CA ARG A 81 13.80 5.48 3.71
C ARG A 81 12.79 4.76 4.59
N LYS A 82 13.16 3.58 5.13
CA LYS A 82 12.38 2.89 6.18
C LYS A 82 12.79 3.37 7.58
N VAL A 83 11.84 3.38 8.52
CA VAL A 83 12.06 3.73 9.93
C VAL A 83 11.22 2.77 10.79
N GLY A 84 11.77 2.26 11.89
CA GLY A 84 11.00 1.53 12.91
C GLY A 84 10.39 0.18 12.50
N VAL A 85 10.68 -0.36 11.30
CA VAL A 85 10.06 -1.59 10.78
C VAL A 85 11.09 -2.59 10.23
N THR A 86 10.73 -3.88 10.22
CA THR A 86 11.57 -4.93 9.62
C THR A 86 11.58 -4.86 8.09
N ASP A 87 12.63 -5.39 7.45
CA ASP A 87 12.71 -5.49 5.98
C ASP A 87 11.55 -6.26 5.36
N LYS A 88 11.06 -7.31 6.04
CA LYS A 88 9.96 -8.13 5.54
C LYS A 88 8.66 -7.34 5.53
N GLN A 89 8.37 -6.64 6.63
CA GLN A 89 7.20 -5.78 6.77
C GLN A 89 7.22 -4.67 5.72
N TRP A 90 8.37 -3.98 5.60
CA TRP A 90 8.54 -2.89 4.65
C TRP A 90 8.32 -3.33 3.21
N ARG A 91 9.00 -4.40 2.77
CA ARG A 91 8.81 -4.97 1.43
C ARG A 91 7.38 -5.40 1.18
N ALA A 92 6.71 -5.97 2.18
CA ALA A 92 5.31 -6.36 2.05
C ALA A 92 4.39 -5.17 1.84
N TRP A 93 4.63 -4.03 2.52
CA TRP A 93 3.88 -2.81 2.28
C TRP A 93 4.09 -2.25 0.87
N LEU A 94 5.34 -2.20 0.39
CA LEU A 94 5.62 -1.74 -0.98
C LEU A 94 4.97 -2.66 -2.03
N LEU A 95 5.03 -3.98 -1.83
CA LEU A 95 4.36 -4.95 -2.70
C LEU A 95 2.83 -4.83 -2.66
N ALA A 96 2.26 -4.56 -1.48
CA ALA A 96 0.83 -4.32 -1.32
C ALA A 96 0.39 -3.08 -2.08
N MET A 97 1.16 -1.99 -2.00
CA MET A 97 0.93 -0.78 -2.80
C MET A 97 1.00 -1.09 -4.30
N GLN A 98 2.06 -1.77 -4.73
CA GLN A 98 2.24 -2.15 -6.13
C GLN A 98 1.07 -2.99 -6.64
N GLN A 99 0.59 -3.94 -5.83
CA GLN A 99 -0.58 -4.77 -6.15
C GLN A 99 -1.84 -3.91 -6.35
N VAL A 100 -2.12 -2.97 -5.43
CA VAL A 100 -3.26 -2.06 -5.56
C VAL A 100 -3.16 -1.27 -6.85
N ILE A 101 -2.00 -0.65 -7.11
CA ILE A 101 -1.74 0.15 -8.31
C ILE A 101 -2.00 -0.64 -9.61
N THR A 102 -1.64 -1.92 -9.64
CA THR A 102 -1.82 -2.77 -10.84
C THR A 102 -3.22 -3.33 -11.02
N SER A 103 -4.09 -3.23 -10.00
CA SER A 103 -5.35 -3.95 -9.98
C SER A 103 -6.50 -3.25 -10.72
N GLN A 104 -6.56 -1.90 -10.71
CA GLN A 104 -7.66 -1.09 -11.30
C GLN A 104 -7.19 0.35 -11.63
N SER A 105 -8.04 1.17 -12.29
CA SER A 105 -7.84 2.62 -12.51
C SER A 105 -8.09 3.45 -11.23
N ALA A 106 -7.41 4.59 -11.04
CA ALA A 106 -7.41 5.43 -9.81
C ALA A 106 -6.65 4.86 -8.59
N ALA A 107 -5.66 4.00 -8.85
CA ALA A 107 -5.05 3.16 -7.84
C ALA A 107 -3.84 3.77 -7.10
N ILE A 108 -3.30 4.92 -7.54
CA ILE A 108 -2.17 5.56 -6.83
C ILE A 108 -2.66 6.12 -5.49
N ALA A 109 -3.77 6.87 -5.48
CA ALA A 109 -4.30 7.44 -4.25
C ALA A 109 -4.70 6.37 -3.22
N ASP A 110 -5.38 5.32 -3.67
CA ASP A 110 -5.77 4.19 -2.83
C ASP A 110 -4.57 3.42 -2.27
N ALA A 111 -3.50 3.27 -3.06
CA ALA A 111 -2.27 2.67 -2.59
C ALA A 111 -1.58 3.51 -1.51
N ILE A 112 -1.57 4.84 -1.68
CA ILE A 112 -1.03 5.77 -0.68
C ILE A 112 -1.88 5.73 0.61
N LEU A 113 -3.21 5.69 0.50
CA LEU A 113 -4.10 5.55 1.66
C LEU A 113 -3.92 4.20 2.38
N LEU A 114 -3.75 3.11 1.62
CA LEU A 114 -3.42 1.80 2.19
C LEU A 114 -2.11 1.85 2.97
N PHE A 115 -1.08 2.46 2.38
CA PHE A 115 0.22 2.63 3.03
C PHE A 115 0.09 3.46 4.31
N LYS A 116 -0.53 4.65 4.23
CA LYS A 116 -0.81 5.50 5.40
C LYS A 116 -1.44 4.69 6.52
N ARG A 117 -2.53 3.99 6.23
CA ARG A 117 -3.28 3.23 7.24
C ARG A 117 -2.47 2.06 7.81
N ASN A 118 -1.66 1.36 7.00
CA ASN A 118 -0.76 0.31 7.49
C ASN A 118 0.28 0.85 8.46
N VAL A 119 0.91 1.97 8.11
CA VAL A 119 1.95 2.60 8.92
C VAL A 119 1.36 3.12 10.23
N THR A 120 0.24 3.87 10.17
CA THR A 120 -0.45 4.39 11.35
C THR A 120 -0.83 3.27 12.32
N LEU A 121 -1.55 2.23 11.85
CA LEU A 121 -1.98 1.14 12.71
C LEU A 121 -0.81 0.33 13.28
N HIS A 122 0.31 0.22 12.55
CA HIS A 122 1.50 -0.44 13.06
C HIS A 122 2.09 0.28 14.26
N PHE A 123 2.23 1.60 14.19
CA PHE A 123 2.75 2.41 15.30
C PHE A 123 1.75 2.57 16.44
N GLU A 124 0.44 2.38 16.19
CA GLU A 124 -0.58 2.21 17.24
C GLU A 124 -0.54 0.82 17.92
N GLY A 125 0.36 -0.07 17.50
CA GLY A 125 0.53 -1.40 18.09
C GLY A 125 -0.45 -2.46 17.58
N VAL A 126 -1.16 -2.20 16.47
CA VAL A 126 -2.04 -3.20 15.85
C VAL A 126 -1.21 -4.22 15.10
N GLU A 127 -1.23 -5.46 15.60
CA GLU A 127 -0.52 -6.59 15.00
C GLU A 127 -0.95 -6.83 13.54
N SER A 128 0.03 -7.05 12.67
CA SER A 128 -0.20 -7.35 11.26
C SER A 128 -0.55 -8.83 11.03
N CYS A 129 -1.18 -9.13 9.89
CA CYS A 129 -1.40 -10.50 9.44
C CYS A 129 -0.06 -11.21 9.20
N ALA A 130 0.14 -12.37 9.82
CA ALA A 130 1.40 -13.11 9.71
C ALA A 130 1.62 -13.82 8.36
N ILE A 131 0.63 -13.81 7.46
CA ILE A 131 0.77 -14.33 6.08
C ILE A 131 1.25 -13.24 5.13
N CYS A 132 0.57 -12.09 5.11
CA CYS A 132 0.82 -11.03 4.14
C CYS A 132 1.64 -9.86 4.71
N TYR A 133 1.98 -9.88 6.00
CA TYR A 133 2.73 -8.82 6.70
C TYR A 133 2.11 -7.43 6.52
N SER A 134 0.78 -7.37 6.42
CA SER A 134 0.00 -6.14 6.30
C SER A 134 -1.03 -6.08 7.41
N THR A 135 -1.28 -4.90 7.95
CA THR A 135 -2.33 -4.68 8.96
C THR A 135 -3.69 -4.52 8.26
N VAL A 136 -3.71 -3.85 7.12
CA VAL A 136 -4.89 -3.68 6.28
C VAL A 136 -4.80 -4.64 5.09
N SER A 137 -5.84 -5.44 4.88
CA SER A 137 -5.95 -6.34 3.72
C SER A 137 -6.02 -5.55 2.41
N THR A 138 -5.29 -6.01 1.39
CA THR A 138 -5.33 -5.41 0.04
C THR A 138 -6.63 -5.69 -0.72
N VAL A 139 -7.41 -6.67 -0.27
CA VAL A 139 -8.62 -7.15 -0.96
C VAL A 139 -9.88 -6.45 -0.44
N ASP A 140 -10.08 -6.48 0.87
CA ASP A 140 -11.33 -6.05 1.52
C ASP A 140 -11.11 -4.97 2.59
N ARG A 141 -9.87 -4.47 2.72
CA ARG A 141 -9.46 -3.47 3.72
C ARG A 141 -9.74 -3.87 5.18
N SER A 142 -9.95 -5.17 5.44
CA SER A 142 -10.17 -5.70 6.79
C SER A 142 -8.87 -5.77 7.62
N LEU A 143 -9.05 -5.83 8.94
CA LEU A 143 -7.96 -6.07 9.91
C LEU A 143 -7.80 -7.57 10.20
N PRO A 144 -6.61 -8.01 10.67
CA PRO A 144 -6.38 -9.41 10.98
C PRO A 144 -7.09 -9.79 12.29
N THR A 145 -8.30 -10.32 12.16
CA THR A 145 -9.15 -10.68 13.31
C THR A 145 -9.07 -12.15 13.71
N LYS A 146 -8.47 -13.02 12.88
CA LYS A 146 -8.36 -14.45 13.17
C LYS A 146 -7.07 -14.74 13.92
N THR A 147 -7.18 -15.18 15.16
CA THR A 147 -6.04 -15.46 16.03
C THR A 147 -5.86 -16.96 16.21
N CYS A 148 -4.64 -17.46 16.02
CA CYS A 148 -4.32 -18.85 16.33
C CYS A 148 -4.33 -19.06 17.85
N LYS A 149 -5.07 -20.06 18.35
CA LYS A 149 -5.15 -20.35 19.80
C LYS A 149 -3.85 -20.87 20.42
N THR A 150 -2.92 -21.38 19.60
CA THR A 150 -1.65 -21.93 20.08
C THR A 150 -0.54 -20.90 20.12
N CYS A 151 -0.33 -20.15 19.03
CA CYS A 151 0.80 -19.22 18.90
C CYS A 151 0.41 -17.74 18.92
N SER A 152 -0.88 -17.43 19.10
CA SER A 152 -1.45 -16.08 19.20
C SER A 152 -1.25 -15.16 17.99
N ASN A 153 -0.62 -15.63 16.91
CA ASN A 153 -0.47 -14.86 15.68
C ASN A 153 -1.82 -14.57 15.02
N LYS A 154 -1.94 -13.40 14.41
CA LYS A 154 -3.16 -12.91 13.76
C LYS A 154 -3.12 -13.04 12.24
N PHE A 155 -4.29 -13.21 11.64
CA PHE A 155 -4.47 -13.42 10.21
C PHE A 155 -5.73 -12.69 9.69
N HIS A 156 -5.68 -12.16 8.47
CA HIS A 156 -6.89 -11.79 7.74
C HIS A 156 -7.70 -13.03 7.41
N ALA A 157 -9.03 -12.93 7.46
CA ALA A 157 -9.91 -14.04 7.12
C ALA A 157 -9.65 -14.56 5.68
N GLY A 158 -9.48 -13.65 4.71
CA GLY A 158 -9.16 -14.01 3.33
C GLY A 158 -7.81 -14.69 3.17
N CYS A 159 -6.76 -14.22 3.86
CA CYS A 159 -5.43 -14.86 3.83
C CYS A 159 -5.48 -16.27 4.41
N LEU A 160 -6.14 -16.43 5.55
CA LEU A 160 -6.25 -17.72 6.23
C LEU A 160 -7.10 -18.71 5.42
N TYR A 161 -8.20 -18.24 4.82
CA TYR A 161 -9.03 -19.05 3.92
C TYR A 161 -8.22 -19.56 2.72
N LYS A 162 -7.47 -18.66 2.04
CA LYS A 162 -6.59 -19.03 0.92
C LYS A 162 -5.52 -20.03 1.35
N TRP A 163 -4.99 -19.90 2.57
CA TRP A 163 -4.05 -20.86 3.11
C TRP A 163 -4.70 -22.24 3.24
N PHE A 164 -5.83 -22.37 3.94
CA PHE A 164 -6.49 -23.66 4.14
C PHE A 164 -6.88 -24.38 2.84
N THR A 165 -7.32 -23.62 1.84
CA THR A 165 -7.70 -24.18 0.54
C THR A 165 -6.48 -24.66 -0.25
N THR A 166 -5.33 -24.00 -0.12
CA THR A 166 -4.10 -24.38 -0.85
C THR A 166 -3.24 -25.41 -0.12
N SER A 167 -3.27 -25.44 1.21
CA SER A 167 -2.50 -26.36 2.05
C SER A 167 -3.21 -27.69 2.32
N HIS A 168 -4.44 -27.89 1.82
CA HIS A 168 -5.26 -29.09 2.04
C HIS A 168 -5.48 -29.41 3.53
N GLY A 169 -5.64 -28.38 4.39
CA GLY A 169 -5.88 -28.58 5.82
C GLY A 169 -6.03 -27.29 6.61
N SER A 170 -6.75 -27.35 7.72
CA SER A 170 -7.04 -26.22 8.62
C SER A 170 -5.96 -26.01 9.68
N THR A 171 -4.68 -25.99 9.29
CA THR A 171 -3.55 -25.81 10.20
C THR A 171 -2.97 -24.41 10.13
N CYS A 172 -2.51 -23.89 11.27
CA CYS A 172 -1.86 -22.59 11.37
C CYS A 172 -0.59 -22.55 10.49
N PRO A 173 -0.39 -21.51 9.65
CA PRO A 173 0.79 -21.39 8.79
C PRO A 173 2.13 -21.38 9.55
N LEU A 174 2.13 -20.98 10.81
CA LEU A 174 3.35 -20.82 11.61
C LEU A 174 3.63 -22.02 12.51
N CYS A 175 2.66 -22.44 13.34
CA CYS A 175 2.88 -23.52 14.31
C CYS A 175 2.35 -24.89 13.86
N ARG A 176 1.66 -24.97 12.72
CA ARG A 176 1.09 -26.19 12.13
C ARG A 176 0.07 -26.94 12.98
N GLN A 177 -0.36 -26.38 14.11
CA GLN A 177 -1.48 -26.90 14.90
C GLN A 177 -2.81 -26.62 14.19
N VAL A 178 -3.82 -27.43 14.49
CA VAL A 178 -5.20 -27.19 14.03
C VAL A 178 -5.66 -25.82 14.55
N PHE A 179 -6.23 -25.01 13.66
CA PHE A 179 -6.56 -23.60 13.91
C PHE A 179 -7.80 -23.43 14.80
#